data_AF-A0A225VI76-F1
#
_entry.id   AF-A0A225VI76-F1
#
_cell.length_a   1.000
_cell.length_b   1.000
_cell.length_c   1.000
_cell.angle_alpha   90.00
_cell.angle_beta   90.00
_cell.angle_gamma   90.00
#
_symmetry.space_group_name_H-M   'P 1'
#
loop_
_entity.id
_entity.type
_entity.pdbx_description
1 polymer ?
#
loop_
_entity_poly.entity_id
_entity_poly.type
_entity_poly.pdbx_seq_one_letter_code
_entity_poly.pdbx_strand_id
1 'polypeptide(L)'
;MSTPLKRMLDRHRVSQVTCTLGTSKATLELVNSSDDARSARRDFVLLKKALDQQVAEILDQAQSRLSENDRDFQRAIEEHGRQEQVLRDENADLQRQLEDYRLANRQLENRLRGGTFKVGRVMNFLNRHNARVSGNWPRLKALLEKFKDGSHPPDPWKTQIQINAADEFDANPGAYKYEVESDDEESKVPDVPKPQVA
;
A
#
# COMPACT_ATOMS: atom_id res chain seq x y z
N MET A 1 22.54 50.47 -37.69
CA MET A 1 22.06 51.72 -37.06
C MET A 1 23.11 52.22 -36.07
N SER A 2 23.51 53.49 -36.14
CA SER A 2 24.55 54.07 -35.26
C SER A 2 23.90 54.60 -33.97
N THR A 3 24.42 54.18 -32.81
CA THR A 3 23.86 54.55 -31.50
C THR A 3 23.93 56.07 -31.27
N PRO A 4 23.03 56.65 -30.46
CA PRO A 4 23.02 58.09 -30.16
C PRO A 4 24.39 58.59 -29.66
N LEU A 5 25.05 57.80 -28.81
CA LEU A 5 26.41 58.05 -28.33
C LEU A 5 27.44 58.12 -29.45
N LYS A 6 27.37 57.21 -30.42
CA LYS A 6 28.28 57.18 -31.56
C LYS A 6 28.09 58.41 -32.46
N ARG A 7 26.85 58.81 -32.71
CA ARG A 7 26.53 60.07 -33.43
C ARG A 7 27.00 61.32 -32.69
N MET A 8 26.93 61.32 -31.35
CA MET A 8 27.39 62.44 -30.52
C MET A 8 28.92 62.59 -30.57
N LEU A 9 29.65 61.46 -30.55
CA LEU A 9 31.10 61.41 -30.66
C LEU A 9 31.60 61.84 -32.04
N ASP A 10 30.90 61.41 -33.09
CA ASP A 10 31.19 61.80 -34.47
C ASP A 10 30.95 63.31 -34.69
N ARG A 11 29.87 63.88 -34.14
CA ARG A 11 29.62 65.33 -34.18
C ARG A 11 30.63 66.14 -33.40
N HIS A 12 31.03 65.69 -32.20
CA HIS A 12 32.04 66.38 -31.41
C HIS A 12 33.38 66.47 -32.17
N ARG A 13 33.78 65.41 -32.87
CA ARG A 13 34.96 65.43 -33.74
C ARG A 13 34.83 66.44 -34.88
N VAL A 14 33.66 66.54 -35.50
CA VAL A 14 33.40 67.49 -36.59
C VAL A 14 33.40 68.94 -36.10
N SER A 15 32.76 69.25 -34.97
CA SER A 15 32.75 70.60 -34.40
C SER A 15 34.12 71.07 -33.90
N GLN A 16 34.99 70.16 -33.44
CA GLN A 16 36.35 70.50 -33.04
C GLN A 16 37.21 70.97 -34.24
N VAL A 17 36.90 70.47 -35.44
CA VAL A 17 37.58 70.84 -36.70
C VAL A 17 37.03 72.16 -37.28
N THR A 18 35.78 72.53 -37.04
CA THR A 18 35.16 73.76 -37.58
C THR A 18 35.40 75.01 -36.73
N CYS A 19 35.70 74.87 -35.43
CA CYS A 19 36.01 76.00 -34.52
C CYS A 19 37.23 76.85 -34.95
N THR A 20 38.08 76.38 -35.87
CA THR A 20 39.24 77.13 -36.37
C THR A 20 38.90 78.11 -37.50
N LEU A 21 37.67 78.12 -38.07
CA LEU A 21 37.38 78.87 -39.31
C LEU A 21 36.10 79.73 -39.35
N GLY A 22 35.30 79.88 -38.28
CA GLY A 22 34.15 80.80 -38.33
C GLY A 22 33.26 80.84 -37.08
N THR A 23 33.14 82.01 -36.45
CA THR A 23 32.59 82.21 -35.09
C THR A 23 31.06 82.03 -34.99
N SER A 24 30.28 82.34 -36.03
CA SER A 24 28.80 82.28 -35.97
C SER A 24 28.22 80.90 -36.29
N LYS A 25 28.88 80.11 -37.14
CA LYS A 25 28.47 78.73 -37.45
C LYS A 25 28.84 77.78 -36.31
N ALA A 26 30.02 77.98 -35.71
CA ALA A 26 30.48 77.21 -34.56
C ALA A 26 29.58 77.40 -33.32
N THR A 27 29.11 78.63 -33.05
CA THR A 27 28.20 78.91 -31.93
C THR A 27 26.83 78.24 -32.09
N LEU A 28 26.27 78.19 -33.30
CA LEU A 28 24.98 77.55 -33.58
C LEU A 28 25.07 76.01 -33.47
N GLU A 29 26.16 75.41 -33.97
CA GLU A 29 26.43 73.98 -33.80
C GLU A 29 26.63 73.59 -32.32
N LEU A 30 27.27 74.45 -31.53
CA LEU A 30 27.48 74.23 -30.10
C LEU A 30 26.17 74.26 -29.31
N VAL A 31 25.25 75.18 -29.66
CA VAL A 31 23.91 75.26 -29.05
C VAL A 31 23.09 74.01 -29.38
N ASN A 32 23.07 73.58 -30.64
CA ASN A 32 22.38 72.35 -31.04
C ASN A 32 22.97 71.11 -30.34
N SER A 33 24.29 71.04 -30.20
CA SER A 33 24.95 69.96 -29.45
C SER A 33 24.60 69.99 -27.95
N SER A 34 24.42 71.18 -27.37
CA SER A 34 23.97 71.34 -25.98
C SER A 34 22.50 70.91 -25.79
N ASP A 35 21.63 71.24 -26.74
CA ASP A 35 20.23 70.78 -26.75
C ASP A 35 20.16 69.24 -26.89
N ASP A 36 20.93 68.65 -27.81
CA ASP A 36 21.04 67.20 -27.99
C ASP A 36 21.52 66.51 -26.70
N ALA A 37 22.53 67.07 -26.03
CA ALA A 37 23.04 66.53 -24.77
C ALA A 37 21.99 66.62 -23.64
N ARG A 38 21.17 67.68 -23.62
CA ARG A 38 20.04 67.79 -22.68
C ARG A 38 18.94 66.78 -23.01
N SER A 39 18.64 66.54 -24.28
CA SER A 39 17.67 65.51 -24.70
C SER A 39 18.13 64.11 -24.30
N ALA A 40 19.37 63.74 -24.64
CA ALA A 40 19.92 62.43 -24.32
C ALA A 40 19.95 62.14 -22.81
N ARG A 41 20.19 63.16 -21.98
CA ARG A 41 20.12 63.02 -20.51
C ARG A 41 18.70 62.73 -20.02
N ARG A 42 17.68 63.38 -20.59
CA ARG A 42 16.27 63.10 -20.25
C ARG A 42 15.88 61.68 -20.66
N ASP A 43 16.25 61.28 -21.87
CA ASP A 43 15.96 59.93 -22.39
C ASP A 43 16.64 58.86 -21.54
N PHE A 44 17.88 59.09 -21.12
CA PHE A 44 18.61 58.17 -20.24
C PHE A 44 17.93 58.03 -18.87
N VAL A 45 17.42 59.13 -18.28
CA VAL A 45 16.69 59.07 -17.01
C VAL A 45 15.39 58.27 -17.15
N LEU A 46 14.65 58.47 -18.25
CA LEU A 46 13.43 57.72 -18.54
C LEU A 46 13.73 56.23 -18.74
N LEU A 47 14.78 55.91 -19.51
CA LEU A 47 15.20 54.54 -19.75
C LEU A 47 15.65 53.85 -18.46
N LYS A 48 16.42 54.54 -17.62
CA LYS A 48 16.83 54.04 -16.31
C LYS A 48 15.60 53.71 -15.45
N LYS A 49 14.64 54.63 -15.37
CA LYS A 49 13.40 54.42 -14.62
C LYS A 49 12.61 53.22 -15.15
N ALA A 50 12.50 53.07 -16.46
CA ALA A 50 11.81 51.95 -17.08
C ALA A 50 12.52 50.62 -16.81
N LEU A 51 13.86 50.60 -16.84
CA LEU A 51 14.65 49.42 -16.51
C LEU A 51 14.51 49.05 -15.03
N ASP A 52 14.62 50.02 -14.13
CA ASP A 52 14.44 49.81 -12.68
C ASP A 52 13.05 49.22 -12.38
N GLN A 53 12.01 49.72 -13.06
CA GLN A 53 10.65 49.18 -12.97
C GLN A 53 10.55 47.75 -13.49
N GLN A 54 11.12 47.44 -14.66
CA GLN A 54 11.13 46.08 -15.20
C GLN A 54 11.85 45.10 -14.29
N VAL A 55 12.98 45.50 -13.71
CA VAL A 55 13.73 44.65 -12.78
C VAL A 55 12.90 44.36 -11.54
N ALA A 56 12.22 45.37 -10.97
CA ALA A 56 11.35 45.18 -9.81
C ALA A 56 10.19 44.22 -10.13
N GLU A 57 9.51 44.39 -11.26
CA GLU A 57 8.41 43.52 -11.67
C GLU A 57 8.85 42.07 -11.89
N ILE A 58 10.01 41.85 -12.52
CA ILE A 58 10.55 40.50 -12.74
C ILE A 58 10.91 39.85 -11.41
N LEU A 59 11.49 40.60 -10.47
CA LEU A 59 11.83 40.09 -9.14
C LEU A 59 10.57 39.70 -8.36
N ASP A 60 9.55 40.56 -8.34
CA ASP A 60 8.28 40.28 -7.66
C ASP A 60 7.58 39.06 -8.27
N GLN A 61 7.56 38.96 -9.60
CA GLN A 61 6.99 37.79 -10.29
C GLN A 61 7.78 36.51 -9.99
N ALA A 62 9.10 36.56 -10.00
CA ALA A 62 9.94 35.42 -9.67
C ALA A 62 9.72 34.95 -8.23
N GLN A 63 9.64 35.90 -7.28
CA GLN A 63 9.41 35.60 -5.87
C GLN A 63 8.01 35.04 -5.62
N SER A 64 6.98 35.58 -6.29
CA SER A 64 5.63 35.04 -6.22
C SER A 64 5.56 33.61 -6.74
N ARG A 65 6.20 33.32 -7.88
CA ARG A 65 6.24 31.97 -8.48
C ARG A 65 7.00 30.98 -7.60
N LEU A 66 8.11 31.40 -6.99
CA LEU A 66 8.85 30.55 -6.04
C LEU A 66 7.98 30.20 -4.83
N SER A 67 7.30 31.19 -4.25
CA SER A 67 6.40 30.94 -3.11
C SER A 67 5.21 30.04 -3.47
N GLU A 68 4.68 30.16 -4.68
CA GLU A 68 3.59 29.30 -5.16
C GLU A 68 4.07 27.86 -5.34
N ASN A 69 5.21 27.67 -6.01
CA ASN A 69 5.83 26.36 -6.18
C ASN A 69 6.15 25.70 -4.84
N ASP A 70 6.70 26.44 -3.87
CA ASP A 70 7.00 25.90 -2.54
C ASP A 70 5.75 25.36 -1.84
N ARG A 71 4.61 26.06 -1.97
CA ARG A 71 3.32 25.61 -1.43
C ARG A 71 2.81 24.38 -2.17
N ASP A 72 2.96 24.32 -3.48
CA ASP A 72 2.57 23.17 -4.29
C ASP A 72 3.39 21.93 -3.94
N PHE A 73 4.70 22.08 -3.77
CA PHE A 73 5.57 20.98 -3.33
C PHE A 73 5.22 20.50 -1.92
N GLN A 74 4.96 21.42 -0.98
CA GLN A 74 4.51 21.04 0.36
C GLN A 74 3.20 20.26 0.32
N ARG A 75 2.20 20.73 -0.44
CA ARG A 75 0.93 20.01 -0.63
C ARG A 75 1.13 18.63 -1.26
N ALA A 76 2.01 18.52 -2.25
CA ALA A 76 2.30 17.24 -2.89
C ALA A 76 2.97 16.25 -1.92
N ILE A 77 3.88 16.73 -1.06
CA ILE A 77 4.52 15.90 -0.03
C ILE A 77 3.49 15.41 1.00
N GLU A 78 2.60 16.29 1.46
CA GLU A 78 1.54 15.94 2.42
C GLU A 78 0.56 14.91 1.83
N GLU A 79 0.10 15.13 0.61
CA GLU A 79 -0.83 14.20 -0.05
C GLU A 79 -0.17 12.85 -0.35
N HIS A 80 1.09 12.84 -0.78
CA HIS A 80 1.84 11.61 -0.96
C HIS A 80 2.00 10.86 0.38
N GLY A 81 2.32 11.57 1.46
CA GLY A 81 2.40 10.97 2.80
C GLY A 81 1.08 10.37 3.25
N ARG A 82 -0.04 11.05 2.98
CA ARG A 82 -1.39 10.55 3.28
C ARG A 82 -1.71 9.28 2.49
N GLN A 83 -1.39 9.25 1.19
CA GLN A 83 -1.60 8.08 0.34
C GLN A 83 -0.74 6.89 0.78
N GLU A 84 0.52 7.14 1.12
CA GLU A 84 1.41 6.10 1.63
C GLU A 84 0.89 5.51 2.95
N GLN A 85 0.34 6.35 3.83
CA GLN A 85 -0.26 5.89 5.08
C GLN A 85 -1.48 4.99 4.83
N VAL A 86 -2.40 5.40 3.95
CA VAL A 86 -3.58 4.58 3.60
C VAL A 86 -3.14 3.22 3.04
N LEU A 87 -2.15 3.20 2.15
CA LEU A 87 -1.64 1.94 1.60
C LEU A 87 -0.97 1.07 2.67
N ARG A 88 -0.27 1.66 3.64
CA ARG A 88 0.30 0.91 4.77
C ARG A 88 -0.78 0.28 5.63
N ASP A 89 -1.84 1.04 5.94
CA ASP A 89 -2.96 0.56 6.75
C ASP A 89 -3.71 -0.58 6.04
N GLU A 90 -4.02 -0.42 4.75
CA GLU A 90 -4.64 -1.48 3.94
C GLU A 90 -3.77 -2.75 3.87
N ASN A 91 -2.44 -2.59 3.74
CA ASN A 91 -1.53 -3.72 3.72
C ASN A 91 -1.49 -4.45 5.07
N ALA A 92 -1.51 -3.71 6.18
CA ALA A 92 -1.59 -4.29 7.51
C ALA A 92 -2.91 -5.07 7.72
N ASP A 93 -4.03 -4.54 7.25
CA ASP A 93 -5.32 -5.22 7.31
C ASP A 93 -5.35 -6.48 6.45
N LEU A 94 -4.83 -6.44 5.22
CA LEU A 94 -4.72 -7.62 4.36
C LEU A 94 -3.80 -8.69 4.95
N GLN A 95 -2.68 -8.30 5.56
CA GLN A 95 -1.79 -9.23 6.26
C GLN A 95 -2.50 -9.92 7.42
N ARG A 96 -3.27 -9.16 8.22
CA ARG A 96 -4.07 -9.72 9.31
C ARG A 96 -5.10 -10.73 8.79
N GLN A 97 -5.84 -10.38 7.74
CA GLN A 97 -6.80 -11.28 7.12
C GLN A 97 -6.14 -12.57 6.61
N LEU A 98 -4.97 -12.46 5.97
CA LEU A 98 -4.22 -13.63 5.51
C LEU A 98 -3.83 -14.56 6.66
N GLU A 99 -3.40 -14.02 7.80
CA GLU A 99 -3.09 -14.83 8.97
C GLU A 99 -4.33 -15.49 9.56
N ASP A 100 -5.47 -14.78 9.60
CA ASP A 100 -6.73 -15.34 10.06
C ASP A 100 -7.20 -16.50 9.16
N TYR A 101 -7.13 -16.34 7.83
CA TYR A 101 -7.44 -17.41 6.89
C TYR A 101 -6.46 -18.59 6.99
N ARG A 102 -5.16 -18.33 7.18
CA ARG A 102 -4.16 -19.38 7.43
C ARG A 102 -4.46 -20.15 8.72
N LEU A 103 -4.90 -19.46 9.77
CA LEU A 103 -5.30 -20.10 11.02
C LEU A 103 -6.53 -20.98 10.81
N ALA A 104 -7.58 -20.45 10.18
CA ALA A 104 -8.79 -21.20 9.88
C ALA A 104 -8.49 -22.44 9.02
N ASN A 105 -7.68 -22.31 7.99
CA ASN A 105 -7.27 -23.45 7.16
C ASN A 105 -6.49 -24.49 7.96
N ARG A 106 -5.55 -24.10 8.81
CA ARG A 106 -4.83 -25.04 9.70
C ARG A 106 -5.79 -25.79 10.62
N GLN A 107 -6.79 -25.10 11.18
CA GLN A 107 -7.80 -25.73 12.02
C GLN A 107 -8.65 -26.74 11.23
N LEU A 108 -9.08 -26.38 10.02
CA LEU A 108 -9.82 -27.29 9.13
C LEU A 108 -8.98 -28.50 8.74
N GLU A 109 -7.70 -28.31 8.39
CA GLU A 109 -6.77 -29.39 8.09
C GLU A 109 -6.57 -30.32 9.29
N ASN A 110 -6.45 -29.77 10.50
CA ASN A 110 -6.34 -30.55 11.72
C ASN A 110 -7.62 -31.36 12.00
N ARG A 111 -8.80 -30.76 11.81
CA ARG A 111 -10.09 -31.45 11.92
C ARG A 111 -10.21 -32.58 10.89
N LEU A 112 -9.84 -32.33 9.63
CA LEU A 112 -9.82 -33.36 8.59
C LEU A 112 -8.86 -34.51 8.94
N ARG A 113 -7.65 -34.18 9.40
CA ARG A 113 -6.62 -35.16 9.79
C ARG A 113 -7.02 -35.96 11.03
N GLY A 114 -7.68 -35.33 12.00
CA GLY A 114 -8.16 -35.93 13.24
C GLY A 114 -9.46 -36.73 13.08
N GLY A 115 -10.37 -36.26 12.22
CA GLY A 115 -11.70 -36.81 11.99
C GLY A 115 -11.78 -37.93 10.95
N THR A 116 -10.67 -38.25 10.26
CA THR A 116 -10.71 -39.36 9.30
C THR A 116 -10.82 -40.68 10.07
N PHE A 117 -11.93 -41.40 9.90
CA PHE A 117 -12.11 -42.76 10.41
C PHE A 117 -11.03 -43.70 9.87
N LYS A 118 -10.18 -44.23 10.75
CA LYS A 118 -9.04 -45.09 10.37
C LYS A 118 -9.39 -46.57 10.54
N VAL A 119 -9.87 -47.18 9.46
CA VAL A 119 -10.26 -48.61 9.43
C VAL A 119 -9.18 -49.53 10.00
N GLY A 120 -7.91 -49.35 9.59
CA GLY A 120 -6.81 -50.15 10.11
C GLY A 120 -6.58 -50.01 11.62
N ARG A 121 -6.84 -48.84 12.20
CA ARG A 121 -6.74 -48.61 13.65
C ARG A 121 -7.84 -49.36 14.40
N VAL A 122 -9.06 -49.35 13.88
CA VAL A 122 -10.21 -50.11 14.43
C VAL A 122 -9.96 -51.61 14.33
N MET A 123 -9.52 -52.10 13.18
CA MET A 123 -9.21 -53.52 12.98
C MET A 123 -8.12 -54.01 13.95
N ASN A 124 -7.06 -53.22 14.14
CA ASN A 124 -6.01 -53.54 15.09
C ASN A 124 -6.49 -53.49 16.54
N PHE A 125 -7.38 -52.54 16.88
CA PHE A 125 -7.97 -52.46 18.21
C PHE A 125 -8.81 -53.72 18.53
N LEU A 126 -9.67 -54.13 17.62
CA LEU A 126 -10.53 -55.31 17.78
C LEU A 126 -9.72 -56.62 17.88
N ASN A 127 -8.52 -56.67 17.31
CA ASN A 127 -7.66 -57.87 17.31
C ASN A 127 -6.54 -57.83 18.37
N ARG A 128 -6.63 -56.95 19.37
CA ARG A 128 -5.64 -56.84 20.47
C ARG A 128 -6.15 -57.51 21.76
N HIS A 129 -5.20 -57.94 22.60
CA HIS A 129 -5.45 -58.58 23.91
C HIS A 129 -6.30 -59.87 23.81
N ASN A 130 -7.11 -60.18 24.83
CA ASN A 130 -7.95 -61.38 24.89
C ASN A 130 -9.25 -61.25 24.06
N ALA A 131 -9.32 -60.29 23.13
CA ALA A 131 -10.46 -60.14 22.24
C ALA A 131 -10.53 -61.35 21.29
N ARG A 132 -11.56 -62.19 21.48
CA ARG A 132 -11.81 -63.34 20.60
C ARG A 132 -12.78 -62.94 19.51
N VAL A 133 -12.24 -62.46 18.39
CA VAL A 133 -13.07 -62.11 17.23
C VAL A 133 -13.07 -63.27 16.24
N SER A 134 -14.20 -63.97 16.16
CA SER A 134 -14.45 -65.00 15.16
C SER A 134 -15.17 -64.41 13.94
N GLY A 135 -14.95 -65.00 12.75
CA GLY A 135 -15.66 -64.62 11.53
C GLY A 135 -14.75 -64.09 10.40
N ASN A 136 -15.38 -63.49 9.39
CA ASN A 136 -14.73 -63.06 8.15
C ASN A 136 -14.09 -61.66 8.29
N TRP A 137 -12.87 -61.61 8.82
CA TRP A 137 -12.11 -60.39 9.02
C TRP A 137 -11.88 -59.54 7.75
N PRO A 138 -11.49 -60.11 6.58
CA PRO A 138 -11.40 -59.34 5.34
C PRO A 138 -12.72 -58.66 4.96
N ARG A 139 -13.85 -59.34 5.21
CA ARG A 139 -15.18 -58.79 4.94
C ARG A 139 -15.55 -57.63 5.87
N LEU A 140 -15.23 -57.76 7.16
CA LEU A 140 -15.43 -56.67 8.12
C LEU A 140 -14.59 -55.44 7.74
N LYS A 141 -13.31 -55.65 7.40
CA LYS A 141 -12.45 -54.56 6.91
C LYS A 141 -13.07 -53.86 5.71
N ALA A 142 -13.50 -54.62 4.70
CA ALA A 142 -14.09 -54.06 3.48
C ALA A 142 -15.37 -53.26 3.77
N LEU A 143 -16.19 -53.69 4.72
CA LEU A 143 -17.38 -52.95 5.17
C LEU A 143 -17.01 -51.62 5.82
N LEU A 144 -16.01 -51.62 6.70
CA LEU A 144 -15.52 -50.42 7.36
C LEU A 144 -14.86 -49.43 6.39
N GLU A 145 -14.20 -49.93 5.33
CA GLU A 145 -13.72 -49.08 4.23
C GLU A 145 -14.88 -48.43 3.46
N LYS A 146 -15.96 -49.18 3.18
CA LYS A 146 -17.17 -48.60 2.56
C LYS A 146 -17.81 -47.52 3.42
N PHE A 147 -17.89 -47.74 4.74
CA PHE A 147 -18.36 -46.74 5.69
C PHE A 147 -17.48 -45.50 5.70
N LYS A 148 -16.15 -45.65 5.74
CA LYS A 148 -15.19 -44.54 5.64
C LYS A 148 -15.45 -43.69 4.39
N ASP A 149 -15.77 -44.34 3.27
CA ASP A 149 -16.00 -43.70 1.98
C ASP A 149 -17.47 -43.24 1.78
N GLY A 150 -18.31 -43.28 2.82
CA GLY A 150 -19.72 -42.89 2.76
C GLY A 150 -20.58 -43.72 1.81
N SER A 151 -20.10 -44.90 1.42
CA SER A 151 -20.72 -45.76 0.41
C SER A 151 -21.49 -46.91 1.04
N HIS A 152 -22.57 -47.34 0.39
CA HIS A 152 -23.32 -48.53 0.82
C HIS A 152 -22.53 -49.82 0.54
N PRO A 153 -22.67 -50.86 1.40
CA PRO A 153 -22.19 -52.20 1.06
C PRO A 153 -22.93 -52.75 -0.18
N PRO A 154 -22.28 -53.57 -1.01
CA PRO A 154 -22.93 -54.16 -2.19
C PRO A 154 -24.18 -54.98 -1.85
N ASP A 155 -25.24 -54.83 -2.65
CA ASP A 155 -26.55 -55.48 -2.47
C ASP A 155 -26.55 -56.99 -2.16
N PRO A 156 -25.69 -57.85 -2.75
CA PRO A 156 -25.68 -59.28 -2.42
C PRO A 156 -25.10 -59.58 -1.03
N TRP A 157 -24.58 -58.59 -0.30
CA TRP A 157 -23.92 -58.78 0.98
C TRP A 157 -24.94 -58.93 2.12
N LYS A 158 -25.23 -60.17 2.52
CA LYS A 158 -25.89 -60.43 3.80
C LYS A 158 -24.86 -60.31 4.92
N THR A 159 -24.96 -59.25 5.73
CA THR A 159 -24.01 -58.96 6.80
C THR A 159 -24.71 -58.96 8.15
N GLN A 160 -24.28 -59.84 9.05
CA GLN A 160 -24.68 -59.87 10.45
C GLN A 160 -23.41 -59.72 11.29
N ILE A 161 -23.38 -58.71 12.16
CA ILE A 161 -22.27 -58.47 13.08
C ILE A 161 -22.83 -58.65 14.49
N GLN A 162 -22.28 -59.59 15.24
CA GLN A 162 -22.57 -59.79 16.65
C GLN A 162 -21.35 -59.34 17.44
N ILE A 163 -21.52 -58.35 18.31
CA ILE A 163 -20.46 -57.86 19.19
C ILE A 163 -20.96 -58.10 20.61
N ASN A 164 -20.21 -58.91 21.36
CA ASN A 164 -20.40 -59.07 22.79
C ASN A 164 -19.20 -58.43 23.50
N ALA A 165 -19.46 -57.36 24.26
CA ALA A 165 -18.45 -56.64 25.05
C ALA A 165 -18.90 -56.68 26.51
N ALA A 166 -18.61 -57.81 27.17
CA ALA A 166 -18.95 -58.05 28.56
C ALA A 166 -17.69 -58.54 29.30
N ASP A 167 -17.54 -58.12 30.56
CA ASP A 167 -16.43 -58.57 31.42
C ASP A 167 -16.54 -60.08 31.72
N GLU A 168 -17.77 -60.58 31.81
CA GLU A 168 -18.14 -61.99 31.91
C GLU A 168 -19.16 -62.35 30.82
N PHE A 169 -19.02 -63.52 30.20
CA PHE A 169 -19.80 -63.89 29.01
C PHE A 169 -21.33 -63.88 29.20
N ASP A 170 -21.81 -64.00 30.43
CA ASP A 170 -23.24 -64.07 30.79
C ASP A 170 -23.78 -62.77 31.42
N ALA A 171 -22.96 -61.73 31.56
CA ALA A 171 -23.39 -60.45 32.13
C ALA A 171 -24.27 -59.67 31.15
N ASN A 172 -25.38 -59.10 31.63
CA ASN A 172 -26.24 -58.21 30.84
C ASN A 172 -25.75 -56.76 30.94
N PRO A 173 -25.19 -56.17 29.86
CA PRO A 173 -24.64 -54.81 29.90
C PRO A 173 -25.72 -53.71 29.85
N GLY A 174 -27.00 -54.07 29.69
CA GLY A 174 -28.09 -53.11 29.52
C GLY A 174 -28.14 -52.49 28.11
N ALA A 175 -29.13 -51.62 27.87
CA ALA A 175 -29.31 -50.99 26.57
C ALA A 175 -28.31 -49.84 26.34
N TYR A 176 -27.80 -49.73 25.12
CA TYR A 176 -26.97 -48.59 24.71
C TYR A 176 -27.78 -47.30 24.77
N LYS A 177 -27.25 -46.28 25.45
CA LYS A 177 -27.80 -44.93 25.43
C LYS A 177 -27.11 -44.14 24.33
N TYR A 178 -27.89 -43.62 23.39
CA TYR A 178 -27.38 -42.75 22.34
C TYR A 178 -26.77 -41.49 22.95
N GLU A 179 -25.53 -41.21 22.59
CA GLU A 179 -24.90 -39.92 22.84
C GLU A 179 -25.41 -38.95 21.77
N VAL A 180 -25.97 -37.81 22.20
CA VAL A 180 -26.28 -36.70 21.29
C VAL A 180 -24.96 -35.99 21.06
N GLU A 181 -24.41 -36.09 19.85
CA GLU A 181 -23.27 -35.29 19.44
C GLU A 181 -23.69 -33.81 19.52
N SER A 182 -23.18 -33.11 20.52
CA SER A 182 -23.30 -31.65 20.60
C SER A 182 -22.31 -31.07 19.60
N ASP A 183 -22.83 -30.28 18.66
CA ASP A 183 -22.06 -29.55 17.63
C ASP A 183 -21.23 -28.38 18.24
N ASP A 184 -21.30 -28.20 19.57
CA ASP A 184 -20.74 -27.05 20.27
C ASP A 184 -19.43 -27.41 21.00
N GLU A 185 -18.35 -27.54 20.23
CA GLU A 185 -17.02 -27.18 20.74
C GLU A 185 -16.68 -25.76 20.24
N GLU A 186 -17.54 -24.80 20.60
CA GLU A 186 -17.13 -23.40 20.66
C GLU A 186 -16.09 -23.30 21.77
N SER A 187 -14.82 -23.37 21.37
CA SER A 187 -13.67 -23.22 22.25
C SER A 187 -13.76 -21.87 22.97
N LYS A 188 -14.24 -21.92 24.21
CA LYS A 188 -14.27 -20.80 25.15
C LYS A 188 -12.85 -20.25 25.28
N VAL A 189 -12.60 -19.11 24.64
CA VAL A 189 -11.33 -18.38 24.74
C VAL A 189 -11.16 -17.99 26.22
N PRO A 190 -10.06 -18.38 26.90
CA PRO A 190 -9.85 -17.95 28.27
C PRO A 190 -9.55 -16.44 28.29
N ASP A 191 -10.36 -15.73 29.07
CA ASP A 191 -10.25 -14.31 29.36
C ASP A 191 -8.87 -14.01 29.98
N VAL A 192 -8.04 -13.23 29.30
CA VAL A 192 -6.70 -12.87 29.75
C VAL A 192 -6.83 -11.73 30.78
N PRO A 193 -6.24 -11.84 31.99
CA PRO A 193 -6.35 -10.77 32.98
C PRO A 193 -5.61 -9.49 32.52
N LYS A 194 -6.29 -8.35 32.64
CA LYS A 194 -5.70 -7.02 32.42
C LYS A 194 -4.48 -6.79 33.32
N PRO A 195 -3.37 -6.21 32.81
CA PRO A 195 -2.24 -5.85 33.65
C PRO A 195 -2.60 -4.69 34.59
N GLN A 196 -2.35 -4.89 35.88
CA GLN A 196 -2.37 -3.82 36.87
C GLN A 196 -1.15 -2.92 36.65
N VAL A 197 -1.42 -1.64 36.49
CA VAL A 197 -0.42 -0.56 36.42
C VAL A 197 0.08 -0.30 37.84
N ALA A 198 1.39 -0.36 38.04
CA ALA A 198 2.10 0.21 39.18
C ALA A 198 3.08 1.28 38.64
#